data_AF-A0AAE2CZV5-F1
#
_entry.id   AF-A0AAE2CZV5-F1
#
_cell.length_a   1.000
_cell.length_b   1.000
_cell.length_c   1.000
_cell.angle_alpha   90.00
_cell.angle_beta   90.00
_cell.angle_gamma   90.00
#
_symmetry.space_group_name_H-M   'P 1'
#
loop_
_entity.id
_entity.type
_entity.pdbx_description
1 polymer ?
#
loop_
_entity_poly.entity_id
_entity_poly.type
_entity_poly.pdbx_seq_one_letter_code
_entity_poly.pdbx_strand_id
1 'polypeptide(L)'
;MGPKSRLPLASILVSVAAECTDFADKIIRRSGISAHKETIHRAKNFIVTEEQICVAMASTSLSWASSSWLQNHSLTKKTSTETTKTTDRTSAFTVVAQKKAKKIRKVILKEDVSALGKKGQLMDVKAGYFRNYLLPMGMAQIVTPGLLKEMKMEEERIEAEKKRVKEEAQQLARIFETVGAFKVKRKGGQGKQIFGSVTPQDLADIIKAQLQRDVDKRIITLPEIRETGEYIAELKLHPDVTARVRLNVYAN
;
A
#
# COMPACT_ATOMS: atom_id res chain seq x y z
N MET A 1 -9.08 65.98 -19.48
CA MET A 1 -8.62 64.57 -19.56
C MET A 1 -8.41 64.08 -18.13
N GLY A 2 -9.38 63.35 -17.58
CA GLY A 2 -9.29 62.75 -16.24
C GLY A 2 -8.94 61.25 -16.35
N PRO A 3 -8.08 60.71 -15.47
CA PRO A 3 -7.67 59.31 -15.55
C PRO A 3 -8.73 58.36 -14.97
N LYS A 4 -9.07 57.31 -15.73
CA LYS A 4 -9.91 56.18 -15.29
C LYS A 4 -9.17 55.36 -14.24
N SER A 5 -9.80 55.17 -13.09
CA SER A 5 -9.35 54.34 -11.97
C SER A 5 -9.30 52.86 -12.34
N ARG A 6 -8.16 52.21 -12.11
CA ARG A 6 -8.02 50.75 -12.06
C ARG A 6 -8.44 50.26 -10.67
N LEU A 7 -9.42 49.37 -10.60
CA LEU A 7 -9.83 48.69 -9.37
C LEU A 7 -8.77 47.64 -8.96
N PRO A 8 -8.54 47.42 -7.65
CA PRO A 8 -7.50 46.52 -7.17
C PRO A 8 -7.87 45.03 -7.35
N LEU A 9 -6.85 44.23 -7.66
CA LEU A 9 -6.86 42.75 -7.82
C LEU A 9 -7.55 41.97 -6.69
N ALA A 10 -7.74 42.58 -5.52
CA ALA A 10 -8.49 42.00 -4.40
C ALA A 10 -9.97 41.74 -4.75
N SER A 11 -10.58 42.54 -5.62
CA SER A 11 -11.99 42.37 -5.99
C SER A 11 -12.24 41.16 -6.91
N ILE A 12 -11.22 40.70 -7.64
CA ILE A 12 -11.33 39.55 -8.56
C ILE A 12 -11.22 38.23 -7.78
N LEU A 13 -10.39 38.19 -6.73
CA LEU A 13 -10.23 37.02 -5.86
C LEU A 13 -11.48 36.71 -5.02
N VAL A 14 -12.20 37.75 -4.58
CA VAL A 14 -13.45 37.57 -3.82
C VAL A 14 -14.58 37.01 -4.69
N SER A 15 -14.63 37.34 -5.98
CA SER A 15 -15.62 36.77 -6.90
C SER A 15 -15.37 35.30 -7.24
N VAL A 16 -14.12 34.88 -7.41
CA VAL A 16 -13.78 33.47 -7.70
C VAL A 16 -14.04 32.55 -6.50
N ALA A 17 -13.88 33.06 -5.28
CA ALA A 17 -14.20 32.30 -4.06
C ALA A 17 -15.72 32.05 -3.90
N ALA A 18 -16.56 33.02 -4.30
CA ALA A 18 -18.01 32.90 -4.24
C ALA A 18 -18.57 31.88 -5.25
N GLU A 19 -17.99 31.80 -6.44
CA GLU A 19 -18.40 30.85 -7.49
C GLU A 19 -18.04 29.39 -7.14
N CYS A 20 -16.96 29.16 -6.40
CA CYS A 20 -16.59 27.82 -5.92
C CYS A 20 -17.52 27.28 -4.82
N THR A 21 -18.03 28.15 -3.94
CA THR A 21 -18.98 27.74 -2.89
C THR A 21 -20.36 27.41 -3.44
N ASP A 22 -20.82 28.11 -4.48
CA ASP A 22 -22.11 27.85 -5.13
C ASP A 22 -22.11 26.54 -5.93
N PHE A 23 -20.96 26.17 -6.51
CA PHE A 23 -20.82 24.90 -7.23
C PHE A 23 -20.84 23.68 -6.28
N ALA A 24 -20.24 23.80 -5.11
CA ALA A 24 -20.27 22.74 -4.08
C ALA A 24 -21.69 22.54 -3.52
N ASP A 25 -22.44 23.62 -3.28
CA ASP A 25 -23.82 23.55 -2.77
C ASP A 25 -24.81 22.95 -3.79
N LYS A 26 -24.56 23.16 -5.10
CA LYS A 26 -25.36 22.61 -6.19
C LYS A 26 -25.16 21.09 -6.40
N ILE A 27 -23.98 20.57 -6.06
CA ILE A 27 -23.68 19.14 -6.10
C ILE A 27 -24.37 18.42 -4.94
N ILE A 28 -24.36 19.00 -3.74
CA ILE A 28 -24.94 18.41 -2.53
C ILE A 28 -26.47 18.32 -2.61
N ARG A 29 -27.14 19.31 -3.22
CA ARG A 29 -28.62 19.29 -3.40
C ARG A 29 -29.09 18.29 -4.47
N ARG A 30 -28.21 17.86 -5.38
CA ARG A 30 -28.56 16.95 -6.49
C ARG A 30 -28.36 15.47 -6.14
N SER A 31 -27.61 15.18 -5.07
CA SER A 31 -27.27 13.81 -4.67
C SER A 31 -28.23 13.17 -3.66
N GLY A 32 -29.27 13.86 -3.16
CA GLY A 32 -30.38 13.22 -2.41
C GLY A 32 -30.00 12.42 -1.16
N ILE A 33 -28.79 12.61 -0.61
CA ILE A 33 -28.30 11.84 0.54
C ILE A 33 -28.51 12.66 1.81
N SER A 34 -29.58 12.32 2.55
CA SER A 34 -29.76 12.73 3.93
C SER A 34 -28.74 12.00 4.80
N ALA A 35 -27.59 12.63 5.05
CA ALA A 35 -26.59 12.13 5.97
C ALA A 35 -26.30 13.16 7.06
N HIS A 36 -26.65 12.76 8.28
CA HIS A 36 -26.31 13.30 9.60
C HIS A 36 -25.44 14.56 9.68
N LYS A 37 -26.02 15.59 10.33
CA LYS A 37 -25.39 16.87 10.70
C LYS A 37 -24.06 16.74 11.48
N GLU A 38 -23.72 15.56 12.01
CA GLU A 38 -22.46 15.28 12.70
C GLU A 38 -21.22 15.28 11.77
N THR A 39 -21.35 14.85 10.52
CA THR A 39 -20.19 14.62 9.64
C THR A 39 -19.68 15.92 9.00
N ILE A 40 -20.54 16.93 8.86
CA ILE A 40 -20.20 18.26 8.32
C ILE A 40 -19.44 19.10 9.35
N HIS A 41 -19.74 18.94 10.65
CA HIS A 41 -19.02 19.64 11.73
C HIS A 41 -17.57 19.15 11.90
N ARG A 42 -17.31 17.87 11.58
CA ARG A 42 -15.96 17.28 11.66
C ARG A 42 -15.09 17.61 10.44
N ALA A 43 -15.71 17.83 9.27
CA ALA A 43 -15.00 18.27 8.06
C ALA A 43 -14.62 19.76 8.08
N LYS A 44 -15.41 20.62 8.74
CA LYS A 44 -15.04 22.04 8.96
C LYS A 44 -13.86 22.22 9.93
N ASN A 45 -13.67 21.28 10.87
CA ASN A 45 -12.55 21.32 11.82
C ASN A 45 -11.24 20.71 11.29
N PHE A 46 -11.20 20.16 10.09
CA PHE A 46 -9.97 19.60 9.48
C PHE A 46 -9.32 20.54 8.46
N ILE A 47 -9.91 21.72 8.23
CA ILE A 47 -9.36 22.78 7.34
C ILE A 47 -8.74 23.93 8.15
N VAL A 48 -8.75 23.86 9.49
CA VAL A 48 -8.13 24.86 10.37
C VAL A 48 -6.99 24.24 11.17
N THR A 49 -6.00 23.66 10.49
CA THR A 49 -4.66 23.45 11.03
C THR A 49 -3.61 23.59 9.93
N GLU A 50 -3.62 24.70 9.20
CA GLU A 50 -2.44 25.14 8.44
C GLU A 50 -2.39 26.67 8.22
N GLU A 51 -2.92 27.46 9.17
CA GLU A 51 -2.75 28.93 9.21
C GLU A 51 -2.31 29.42 10.59
N GLN A 52 -1.16 28.92 11.07
CA GLN A 52 -0.53 29.44 12.31
C GLN A 52 0.94 29.80 12.12
N ILE A 53 1.34 30.38 10.97
CA ILE A 53 2.68 30.99 10.79
C ILE A 53 2.64 32.37 10.08
N CYS A 54 1.49 33.06 9.97
CA CYS A 54 1.44 34.35 9.24
C CYS A 54 0.88 35.56 9.98
N VAL A 55 0.72 35.54 11.30
CA VAL A 55 0.28 36.73 12.08
C VAL A 55 1.39 37.36 12.94
N ALA A 56 2.60 36.81 12.98
CA ALA A 56 3.74 37.48 13.60
C ALA A 56 4.65 38.11 12.53
N MET A 57 4.26 39.28 12.00
CA MET A 57 5.12 40.36 11.47
C MET A 57 4.34 41.23 10.47
N ALA A 58 3.44 42.05 10.99
CA ALA A 58 2.90 43.19 10.25
C ALA A 58 2.76 44.40 11.17
N SER A 59 3.90 44.89 11.70
CA SER A 59 4.06 46.29 12.11
C SER A 59 5.54 46.61 12.39
N THR A 60 6.39 46.55 11.37
CA THR A 60 7.51 47.50 11.34
C THR A 60 7.81 47.85 9.89
N SER A 61 7.50 49.09 9.57
CA SER A 61 7.90 49.82 8.37
C SER A 61 9.39 49.63 8.05
N LEU A 62 9.74 49.53 6.78
CA LEU A 62 10.42 50.59 6.04
C LEU A 62 10.84 50.09 4.64
N SER A 63 10.44 50.90 3.67
CA SER A 63 10.68 50.88 2.23
C SER A 63 11.95 50.17 1.73
N TRP A 64 11.76 49.25 0.79
CA TRP A 64 12.75 48.93 -0.23
C TRP A 64 12.58 49.94 -1.37
N ALA A 65 13.50 50.89 -1.48
CA ALA A 65 13.69 51.63 -2.72
C ALA A 65 15.03 51.21 -3.30
N SER A 66 14.93 50.60 -4.47
CA SER A 66 15.99 50.33 -5.41
C SER A 66 16.78 51.61 -5.75
N SER A 67 18.09 51.46 -6.02
CA SER A 67 18.82 52.03 -7.17
C SER A 67 20.23 52.48 -6.81
N SER A 68 21.21 51.82 -7.43
CA SER A 68 22.42 52.39 -8.05
C SER A 68 23.05 53.63 -7.39
N TRP A 69 24.24 53.48 -6.80
CA TRP A 69 25.27 54.54 -6.81
C TRP A 69 26.67 53.91 -6.76
N LEU A 70 27.21 53.69 -7.97
CA LEU A 70 28.60 54.01 -8.27
C LEU A 70 28.74 55.52 -8.09
N GLN A 71 29.61 55.99 -7.18
CA GLN A 71 30.64 57.00 -7.47
C GLN A 71 31.48 57.32 -6.23
N ASN A 72 32.79 57.38 -6.46
CA ASN A 72 33.86 58.01 -5.68
C ASN A 72 33.46 58.98 -4.57
N HIS A 73 34.06 58.79 -3.39
CA HIS A 73 34.62 59.90 -2.65
C HIS A 73 36.05 59.60 -2.21
N SER A 74 36.96 60.42 -2.74
CA SER A 74 38.34 60.59 -2.34
C SER A 74 38.44 60.89 -0.84
N LEU A 75 39.14 60.04 -0.08
CA LEU A 75 39.64 60.42 1.24
C LEU A 75 41.09 60.87 1.15
N THR A 76 41.25 62.13 1.55
CA THR A 76 42.50 62.85 1.74
C THR A 76 43.39 62.21 2.79
N LYS A 77 44.70 62.25 2.47
CA LYS A 77 45.87 61.94 3.29
C LYS A 77 45.70 62.26 4.79
N LYS A 78 45.97 61.28 5.63
CA LYS A 78 46.69 61.48 6.90
C LYS A 78 47.84 60.50 6.97
N THR A 79 49.04 61.07 6.89
CA THR A 79 50.31 60.46 7.23
C THR A 79 50.36 60.17 8.73
N SER A 80 50.51 58.92 9.09
CA SER A 80 51.16 58.51 10.33
C SER A 80 51.95 57.24 10.02
N THR A 81 53.25 57.45 9.90
CA THR A 81 54.28 56.41 9.90
C THR A 81 54.17 55.57 11.16
N GLU A 82 53.88 54.28 11.01
CA GLU A 82 54.27 53.28 11.99
C GLU A 82 54.54 51.95 11.29
N THR A 83 55.83 51.68 11.11
CA THR A 83 56.37 50.45 10.56
C THR A 83 56.24 49.35 11.60
N THR A 84 55.22 48.49 11.51
CA THR A 84 55.20 47.19 12.20
C THR A 84 54.69 46.09 11.27
N LYS A 85 55.67 45.35 10.71
CA LYS A 85 55.64 43.95 10.26
C LYS A 85 54.28 43.40 9.78
N THR A 86 54.15 43.29 8.45
CA THR A 86 53.18 42.43 7.77
C THR A 86 53.45 40.97 8.12
N THR A 87 52.82 40.45 9.17
CA THR A 87 52.68 39.01 9.36
C THR A 87 51.51 38.55 8.51
N ASP A 88 51.84 37.85 7.44
CA ASP A 88 50.92 37.06 6.62
C ASP A 88 50.03 36.22 7.55
N ARG A 89 48.78 36.67 7.77
CA ARG A 89 47.78 35.90 8.52
C ARG A 89 47.26 34.79 7.61
N THR A 90 48.12 33.81 7.36
CA THR A 90 47.67 32.44 7.10
C THR A 90 46.99 31.98 8.38
N SER A 91 45.67 32.17 8.48
CA SER A 91 44.89 31.53 9.53
C SER A 91 45.05 30.01 9.33
N ALA A 92 45.85 29.39 10.20
CA ALA A 92 46.06 27.96 10.16
C ALA A 92 44.70 27.26 10.38
N PHE A 93 44.12 26.73 9.32
CA PHE A 93 43.04 25.75 9.44
C PHE A 93 43.65 24.50 10.08
N THR A 94 43.50 24.36 11.38
CA THR A 94 43.87 23.11 12.07
C THR A 94 42.92 22.02 11.58
N VAL A 95 43.40 21.16 10.68
CA VAL A 95 42.67 19.97 10.25
C VAL A 95 42.68 18.98 11.42
N VAL A 96 41.65 19.05 12.27
CA VAL A 96 41.42 18.04 13.29
C VAL A 96 40.86 16.80 12.60
N ALA A 97 41.61 15.69 12.65
CA ALA A 97 41.16 14.41 12.14
C ALA A 97 39.93 13.94 12.94
N GLN A 98 38.75 14.03 12.34
CA GLN A 98 37.53 13.51 12.95
C GLN A 98 37.46 11.99 12.78
N LYS A 99 37.08 11.29 13.86
CA LYS A 99 36.83 9.85 13.86
C LYS A 99 35.73 9.51 12.85
N LYS A 100 36.03 8.69 11.84
CA LYS A 100 35.09 8.32 10.77
C LYS A 100 33.94 7.47 11.33
N ALA A 101 32.70 7.94 11.17
CA ALA A 101 31.50 7.17 11.49
C ALA A 101 30.95 6.43 10.26
N LYS A 102 30.55 5.17 10.44
CA LYS A 102 29.95 4.34 9.39
C LYS A 102 28.49 4.76 9.15
N LYS A 103 28.18 5.24 7.95
CA LYS A 103 26.80 5.61 7.56
C LYS A 103 26.03 4.37 7.11
N ILE A 104 24.87 4.13 7.72
CA ILE A 104 23.95 3.02 7.44
C ILE A 104 22.65 3.58 6.83
N ARG A 105 22.02 2.84 5.92
CA ARG A 105 20.73 3.18 5.30
C ARG A 105 19.79 1.98 5.36
N LYS A 106 18.52 2.26 5.69
CA LYS A 106 17.41 1.30 5.60
C LYS A 106 16.95 1.20 4.16
N VAL A 107 16.97 -0.01 3.62
CA VAL A 107 16.59 -0.28 2.24
C VAL A 107 15.69 -1.50 2.17
N ILE A 108 14.81 -1.52 1.18
CA ILE A 108 14.01 -2.69 0.80
C ILE A 108 14.61 -3.27 -0.47
N LEU A 109 14.86 -4.57 -0.48
CA LEU A 109 15.35 -5.27 -1.66
C LEU A 109 14.20 -5.50 -2.65
N LYS A 110 14.42 -5.18 -3.92
CA LYS A 110 13.50 -5.45 -5.03
C LYS A 110 13.78 -6.79 -5.70
N GLU A 111 14.99 -7.29 -5.56
CA GLU A 111 15.47 -8.54 -6.13
C GLU A 111 16.16 -9.38 -5.07
N ASP A 112 16.33 -10.67 -5.33
CA ASP A 112 17.10 -11.55 -4.47
C ASP A 112 18.60 -11.27 -4.65
N VAL A 113 19.28 -11.02 -3.54
CA VAL A 113 20.72 -10.75 -3.52
C VAL A 113 21.35 -11.73 -2.56
N SER A 114 22.17 -12.65 -3.09
CA SER A 114 22.80 -13.73 -2.32
C SER A 114 23.50 -13.29 -1.02
N ALA A 115 24.09 -12.09 -1.02
CA ALA A 115 24.79 -11.53 0.13
C ALA A 115 23.90 -10.85 1.18
N LEU A 116 22.65 -10.50 0.85
CA LEU A 116 21.75 -9.76 1.75
C LEU A 116 20.51 -10.58 2.11
N GLY A 117 19.83 -11.15 1.13
CA GLY A 117 18.60 -11.91 1.32
C GLY A 117 17.62 -11.77 0.16
N LYS A 118 16.39 -12.23 0.42
CA LYS A 118 15.34 -12.34 -0.60
C LYS A 118 14.69 -10.98 -0.90
N LYS A 119 14.05 -10.92 -2.07
CA LYS A 119 13.17 -9.82 -2.47
C LYS A 119 12.15 -9.48 -1.38
N GLY A 120 11.93 -8.18 -1.16
CA GLY A 120 10.95 -7.62 -0.23
C GLY A 120 11.47 -7.42 1.21
N GLN A 121 12.68 -7.87 1.52
CA GLN A 121 13.22 -7.77 2.88
C GLN A 121 13.71 -6.35 3.20
N LEU A 122 13.42 -5.91 4.43
CA LEU A 122 13.90 -4.67 5.02
C LEU A 122 15.27 -4.91 5.68
N MET A 123 16.31 -4.26 5.17
CA MET A 123 17.69 -4.46 5.64
C MET A 123 18.44 -3.15 5.87
N ASP A 124 19.36 -3.16 6.83
CA ASP A 124 20.29 -2.07 7.11
C ASP A 124 21.60 -2.27 6.35
N VAL A 125 21.88 -1.39 5.39
CA VAL A 125 23.00 -1.52 4.45
C VAL A 125 23.95 -0.33 4.58
N LYS A 126 25.24 -0.52 4.29
CA LYS A 126 26.20 0.59 4.23
C LYS A 126 25.79 1.59 3.15
N ALA A 127 25.81 2.88 3.46
CA ALA A 127 25.37 3.93 2.53
C ALA A 127 26.11 3.91 1.18
N GLY A 128 27.41 3.59 1.19
CA GLY A 128 28.21 3.47 -0.03
C GLY A 128 27.82 2.26 -0.90
N TYR A 129 27.48 1.14 -0.26
CA TYR A 129 27.04 -0.07 -0.97
C TYR A 129 25.68 0.15 -1.65
N PHE A 130 24.75 0.82 -0.95
CA PHE A 130 23.49 1.23 -1.56
C PHE A 130 23.71 2.17 -2.77
N ARG A 131 24.48 3.25 -2.60
CA ARG A 131 24.66 4.27 -3.65
C ARG A 131 25.40 3.75 -4.88
N ASN A 132 26.43 2.94 -4.69
CA ASN A 132 27.34 2.56 -5.78
C ASN A 132 26.93 1.23 -6.44
N TYR A 133 26.16 0.37 -5.76
CA TYR A 133 25.82 -0.96 -6.27
C TYR A 133 24.30 -1.17 -6.35
N LEU A 134 23.59 -1.11 -5.23
CA LEU A 134 22.17 -1.51 -5.22
C LEU A 134 21.25 -0.53 -5.95
N LEU A 135 21.51 0.78 -5.85
CA LEU A 135 20.73 1.81 -6.51
C LEU A 135 20.89 1.80 -8.05
N PRO A 136 22.11 1.83 -8.62
CA PRO A 136 22.27 1.81 -10.08
C PRO A 136 21.81 0.49 -10.70
N MET A 137 21.93 -0.63 -9.98
CA MET A 137 21.43 -1.93 -10.44
C MET A 137 19.90 -2.08 -10.25
N GLY A 138 19.22 -1.13 -9.61
CA GLY A 138 17.78 -1.21 -9.35
C GLY A 138 17.35 -2.27 -8.32
N MET A 139 18.31 -2.94 -7.67
CA MET A 139 18.08 -4.06 -6.76
C MET A 139 17.51 -3.66 -5.41
N ALA A 140 17.56 -2.37 -5.02
CA ALA A 140 17.01 -1.90 -3.75
C ALA A 140 16.42 -0.49 -3.84
N GLN A 141 15.47 -0.21 -2.93
CA GLN A 141 14.82 1.09 -2.78
C GLN A 141 14.98 1.62 -1.35
N ILE A 142 15.08 2.94 -1.22
CA ILE A 142 15.13 3.59 0.10
C ILE A 142 13.79 3.42 0.79
N VAL A 143 13.84 3.08 2.06
CA VAL A 143 12.67 2.95 2.91
C VAL A 143 12.16 4.35 3.26
N THR A 144 11.01 4.72 2.72
CA THR A 144 10.28 5.93 3.10
C THR A 144 9.10 5.55 4.02
N PRO A 145 8.64 6.45 4.90
CA PRO A 145 7.49 6.17 5.75
C PRO A 145 6.21 5.91 4.94
N GLY A 146 6.08 6.51 3.75
CA GLY A 146 4.99 6.22 2.81
C GLY A 146 5.05 4.78 2.29
N LEU A 147 6.22 4.36 1.80
CA LEU A 147 6.41 3.01 1.29
C LEU A 147 6.17 1.93 2.36
N LEU A 148 6.58 2.18 3.61
CA LEU A 148 6.29 1.26 4.71
C LEU A 148 4.78 1.11 4.98
N LYS A 149 4.00 2.19 4.84
CA LYS A 149 2.54 2.12 4.99
C LYS A 149 1.91 1.38 3.83
N GLU A 150 2.33 1.65 2.60
CA GLU A 150 1.87 0.95 1.40
C GLU A 150 2.10 -0.56 1.48
N MET A 151 3.32 -0.98 1.89
CA MET A 151 3.63 -2.39 2.07
C MET A 151 2.72 -3.05 3.11
N LYS A 152 2.51 -2.40 4.26
CA LYS A 152 1.61 -2.93 5.30
C LYS A 152 0.18 -3.04 4.81
N MET A 153 -0.33 -2.04 4.09
CA MET A 153 -1.69 -2.09 3.53
C MET A 153 -1.83 -3.23 2.51
N GLU A 154 -0.81 -3.46 1.68
CA GLU A 154 -0.83 -4.56 0.72
C GLU A 154 -0.72 -5.93 1.42
N GLU A 155 0.14 -6.07 2.44
CA GLU A 155 0.24 -7.27 3.26
C GLU A 155 -1.09 -7.57 3.98
N GLU A 156 -1.72 -6.56 4.58
CA GLU A 156 -3.02 -6.68 5.23
C GLU A 156 -4.12 -7.08 4.23
N ARG A 157 -4.09 -6.52 3.01
CA ARG A 157 -5.02 -6.88 1.94
C ARG A 157 -4.86 -8.33 1.50
N ILE A 158 -3.62 -8.78 1.26
CA ILE A 158 -3.31 -10.16 0.88
C ILE A 158 -3.73 -11.12 2.01
N GLU A 159 -3.46 -10.76 3.25
CA GLU A 159 -3.83 -11.58 4.41
C GLU A 159 -5.34 -11.64 4.62
N ALA A 160 -6.06 -10.52 4.42
CA ALA A 160 -7.51 -10.49 4.46
C ALA A 160 -8.13 -11.36 3.36
N GLU A 161 -7.58 -11.33 2.14
CA GLU A 161 -8.05 -12.16 1.04
C GLU A 161 -7.81 -13.66 1.32
N LYS A 162 -6.61 -14.01 1.82
CA LYS A 162 -6.32 -15.40 2.23
C LYS A 162 -7.29 -15.90 3.30
N LYS A 163 -7.59 -15.06 4.30
CA LYS A 163 -8.56 -15.39 5.35
C LYS A 163 -9.96 -15.59 4.77
N ARG A 164 -10.42 -14.71 3.89
CA ARG A 164 -11.70 -14.84 3.21
C ARG A 164 -11.81 -16.14 2.43
N VAL A 165 -10.83 -16.43 1.57
CA VAL A 165 -10.81 -17.68 0.80
C VAL A 165 -10.79 -18.92 1.71
N LYS A 166 -10.06 -18.87 2.82
CA LYS A 166 -10.05 -19.94 3.82
C LYS A 166 -11.40 -20.11 4.51
N GLU A 167 -12.05 -19.01 4.90
CA GLU A 167 -13.38 -19.02 5.52
C GLU A 167 -14.44 -19.56 4.57
N GLU A 168 -14.43 -19.13 3.30
CA GLU A 168 -15.31 -19.65 2.25
C GLU A 168 -15.11 -21.16 2.06
N ALA A 169 -13.85 -21.61 1.98
CA ALA A 169 -13.54 -23.04 1.88
C ALA A 169 -14.01 -23.83 3.11
N GLN A 170 -13.92 -23.28 4.31
CA GLN A 170 -14.43 -23.91 5.54
C GLN A 170 -15.96 -23.99 5.54
N GLN A 171 -16.65 -22.95 5.07
CA GLN A 171 -18.10 -22.98 4.92
C GLN A 171 -18.53 -24.05 3.92
N LEU A 172 -17.85 -24.15 2.78
CA LEU A 172 -18.07 -25.21 1.80
C LEU A 172 -17.84 -26.61 2.40
N ALA A 173 -16.76 -26.80 3.16
CA ALA A 173 -16.48 -28.06 3.82
C ALA A 173 -17.63 -28.48 4.76
N ARG A 174 -18.15 -27.55 5.57
CA ARG A 174 -19.30 -27.81 6.45
C ARG A 174 -20.56 -28.19 5.68
N ILE A 175 -20.81 -27.55 4.54
CA ILE A 175 -21.94 -27.89 3.67
C ILE A 175 -21.79 -29.34 3.20
N PHE A 176 -20.62 -29.73 2.68
CA PHE A 176 -20.38 -31.09 2.21
C PHE A 176 -20.46 -32.15 3.31
N GLU A 177 -20.06 -31.84 4.53
CA GLU A 177 -20.17 -32.75 5.68
C GLU A 177 -21.61 -32.89 6.19
N THR A 178 -22.41 -31.83 6.05
CA THR A 178 -23.83 -31.83 6.44
C THR A 178 -24.69 -32.54 5.39
N VAL A 179 -24.30 -32.46 4.12
CA VAL A 179 -24.99 -33.16 3.04
C VAL A 179 -24.79 -34.67 3.26
N GLY A 180 -25.91 -35.39 3.34
CA GLY A 180 -25.93 -36.82 3.61
C GLY A 180 -25.22 -37.67 2.54
N ALA A 181 -25.28 -38.99 2.70
CA ALA A 181 -24.55 -39.90 1.83
C ALA A 181 -24.95 -39.76 0.34
N PHE A 182 -23.95 -39.51 -0.52
CA PHE A 182 -24.14 -39.45 -1.96
C PHE A 182 -24.34 -40.86 -2.52
N LYS A 183 -25.40 -41.04 -3.33
CA LYS A 183 -25.77 -42.35 -3.87
C LYS A 183 -25.11 -42.56 -5.24
N VAL A 184 -24.17 -43.48 -5.32
CA VAL A 184 -23.50 -43.86 -6.57
C VAL A 184 -24.16 -45.13 -7.09
N LYS A 185 -24.71 -45.09 -8.32
CA LYS A 185 -25.32 -46.26 -8.97
C LYS A 185 -24.34 -46.88 -9.95
N ARG A 186 -24.03 -48.17 -9.79
CA ARG A 186 -23.21 -48.96 -10.74
C ARG A 186 -23.85 -50.32 -11.01
N LYS A 187 -23.48 -50.97 -12.10
CA LYS A 187 -23.98 -52.32 -12.43
C LYS A 187 -23.40 -53.32 -11.44
N GLY A 188 -24.25 -54.11 -10.80
CA GLY A 188 -23.83 -55.17 -9.88
C GLY A 188 -23.22 -56.37 -10.61
N GLY A 189 -22.15 -56.93 -10.04
CA GLY A 189 -21.53 -58.19 -10.44
C GLY A 189 -21.99 -59.36 -9.56
N GLN A 190 -21.17 -60.41 -9.46
CA GLN A 190 -21.46 -61.55 -8.59
C GLN A 190 -21.35 -61.13 -7.11
N GLY A 191 -22.41 -61.32 -6.34
CA GLY A 191 -22.45 -60.98 -4.91
C GLY A 191 -22.41 -59.47 -4.64
N LYS A 192 -21.42 -59.01 -3.86
CA LYS A 192 -21.24 -57.59 -3.46
C LYS A 192 -20.28 -56.82 -4.36
N GLN A 193 -19.75 -57.43 -5.43
CA GLN A 193 -18.82 -56.76 -6.33
C GLN A 193 -19.58 -55.92 -7.38
N ILE A 194 -19.01 -54.80 -7.79
CA ILE A 194 -19.53 -53.97 -8.89
C ILE A 194 -18.67 -54.12 -10.15
N PHE A 195 -19.29 -53.92 -11.32
CA PHE A 195 -18.55 -53.86 -12.57
C PHE A 195 -17.86 -52.50 -12.72
N GLY A 196 -16.53 -52.53 -12.76
CA GLY A 196 -15.65 -51.36 -12.80
C GLY A 196 -15.38 -50.76 -11.42
N SER A 197 -14.63 -49.67 -11.38
CA SER A 197 -14.37 -48.89 -10.16
C SER A 197 -15.15 -47.57 -10.17
N VAL A 198 -15.45 -47.08 -8.96
CA VAL A 198 -15.96 -45.70 -8.80
C VAL A 198 -14.80 -44.74 -8.96
N THR A 199 -14.94 -43.79 -9.89
CA THR A 199 -13.90 -42.80 -10.21
C THR A 199 -14.21 -41.44 -9.58
N PRO A 200 -13.19 -40.56 -9.43
CA PRO A 200 -13.40 -39.18 -8.99
C PRO A 200 -14.36 -38.39 -9.88
N GLN A 201 -14.42 -38.72 -11.18
CA GLN A 201 -15.34 -38.08 -12.12
C GLN A 201 -16.80 -38.37 -11.77
N ASP A 202 -17.12 -39.62 -11.42
CA ASP A 202 -18.49 -40.01 -11.06
C ASP A 202 -18.98 -39.21 -9.86
N LEU A 203 -18.11 -38.94 -8.89
CA LEU A 203 -18.47 -38.14 -7.72
C LEU A 203 -18.65 -36.67 -8.04
N ALA A 204 -17.78 -36.09 -8.86
CA ALA A 204 -17.93 -34.73 -9.32
C ALA A 204 -19.29 -34.53 -10.03
N ASP A 205 -19.68 -35.49 -10.89
CA ASP A 205 -20.94 -35.46 -11.62
C ASP A 205 -22.16 -35.59 -10.69
N ILE A 206 -22.08 -36.46 -9.67
CA ILE A 206 -23.16 -36.62 -8.67
C ILE A 206 -23.29 -35.38 -7.78
N ILE A 207 -22.17 -34.80 -7.35
CA ILE A 207 -22.17 -33.54 -6.57
C ILE A 207 -22.82 -32.42 -7.40
N LYS A 208 -22.48 -32.33 -8.69
CA LYS A 208 -23.08 -31.36 -9.61
C LYS A 208 -24.58 -31.57 -9.77
N ALA A 209 -25.04 -32.82 -9.86
CA ALA A 209 -26.46 -33.13 -9.98
C ALA A 209 -27.26 -32.81 -8.71
N GLN A 210 -26.71 -33.05 -7.52
CA GLN A 210 -27.44 -32.89 -6.25
C GLN A 210 -27.33 -31.48 -5.66
N LEU A 211 -26.14 -30.88 -5.71
CA LEU A 211 -25.84 -29.59 -5.07
C LEU A 211 -25.75 -28.44 -6.08
N GLN A 212 -25.78 -28.73 -7.39
CA GLN A 212 -25.60 -27.74 -8.46
C GLN A 212 -24.29 -26.94 -8.29
N ARG A 213 -23.27 -27.59 -7.72
CA ARG A 213 -21.93 -27.04 -7.51
C ARG A 213 -20.94 -27.79 -8.37
N ASP A 214 -20.09 -27.05 -9.06
CA ASP A 214 -19.03 -27.62 -9.88
C ASP A 214 -17.78 -27.85 -9.01
N VAL A 215 -17.29 -29.09 -9.00
CA VAL A 215 -16.15 -29.54 -8.20
C VAL A 215 -15.19 -30.25 -9.15
N ASP A 216 -13.93 -29.81 -9.20
CA ASP A 216 -12.93 -30.43 -10.06
C ASP A 216 -12.57 -31.84 -9.54
N LYS A 217 -12.39 -32.80 -10.44
CA LYS A 217 -11.91 -34.14 -10.08
C LYS A 217 -10.53 -34.15 -9.42
N ARG A 218 -9.69 -33.13 -9.67
CA ARG A 218 -8.33 -33.04 -9.13
C ARG A 218 -8.28 -32.82 -7.61
N ILE A 219 -9.33 -32.26 -7.03
CA ILE A 219 -9.42 -32.02 -5.58
C ILE A 219 -9.97 -33.22 -4.81
N ILE A 220 -10.50 -34.22 -5.51
CA ILE A 220 -11.13 -35.40 -4.94
C ILE A 220 -10.07 -36.50 -4.77
N THR A 221 -9.89 -36.97 -3.53
CA THR A 221 -9.08 -38.14 -3.22
C THR A 221 -9.99 -39.30 -2.84
N LEU A 222 -9.87 -40.42 -3.57
CA LEU A 222 -10.69 -41.61 -3.36
C LEU A 222 -9.86 -42.87 -3.21
N PRO A 223 -10.23 -43.77 -2.28
CA PRO A 223 -9.77 -45.14 -2.31
C PRO A 223 -10.40 -45.87 -3.51
N GLU A 224 -9.77 -46.97 -3.92
CA GLU A 224 -10.33 -47.81 -4.98
C GLU A 224 -11.55 -48.58 -4.46
N ILE A 225 -12.73 -48.30 -5.04
CA ILE A 225 -14.00 -48.92 -4.64
C ILE A 225 -14.47 -49.88 -5.74
N ARG A 226 -14.55 -51.17 -5.41
CA ARG A 226 -15.01 -52.27 -6.29
C ARG A 226 -16.16 -53.08 -5.69
N GLU A 227 -16.64 -52.71 -4.51
CA GLU A 227 -17.73 -53.39 -3.83
C GLU A 227 -18.84 -52.41 -3.46
N THR A 228 -20.06 -52.92 -3.29
CA THR A 228 -21.19 -52.16 -2.75
C THR A 228 -21.00 -51.95 -1.26
N GLY A 229 -21.11 -50.71 -0.79
CA GLY A 229 -20.92 -50.36 0.61
C GLY A 229 -20.85 -48.86 0.85
N GLU A 230 -20.56 -48.49 2.09
CA GLU A 230 -20.34 -47.11 2.49
C GLU A 230 -18.85 -46.80 2.53
N TYR A 231 -18.47 -45.70 1.88
CA TYR A 231 -17.08 -45.23 1.80
C TYR A 231 -16.99 -43.75 2.14
N ILE A 232 -15.81 -43.31 2.52
CA ILE A 232 -15.52 -41.90 2.82
C ILE A 232 -14.56 -41.38 1.76
N ALA A 233 -14.97 -40.32 1.08
CA ALA A 233 -14.16 -39.55 0.16
C ALA A 233 -13.59 -38.31 0.84
N GLU A 234 -12.38 -37.91 0.46
CA GLU A 234 -11.78 -36.67 0.95
C GLU A 234 -11.71 -35.64 -0.18
N LEU A 235 -12.27 -34.45 0.06
CA LEU A 235 -12.21 -33.30 -0.85
C LEU A 235 -11.24 -32.26 -0.30
N LYS A 236 -10.15 -32.00 -1.03
CA LYS A 236 -9.15 -30.97 -0.70
C LYS A 236 -9.57 -29.63 -1.32
N LEU A 237 -10.41 -28.88 -0.60
CA LEU A 237 -10.94 -27.59 -1.09
C LEU A 237 -9.90 -26.46 -1.02
N HIS A 238 -9.07 -26.47 0.03
CA HIS A 238 -7.95 -25.55 0.23
C HIS A 238 -6.75 -26.35 0.75
N PRO A 239 -5.50 -25.88 0.57
CA PRO A 239 -4.31 -26.43 1.21
C PRO A 239 -4.46 -26.82 2.70
N ASP A 240 -5.29 -26.08 3.45
CA ASP A 240 -5.47 -26.25 4.90
C ASP A 240 -6.85 -26.86 5.23
N VAL A 241 -7.75 -27.02 4.26
CA VAL A 241 -9.15 -27.37 4.48
C VAL A 241 -9.52 -28.58 3.64
N THR A 242 -9.77 -29.68 4.33
CA THR A 242 -10.24 -30.94 3.77
C THR A 242 -11.64 -31.25 4.27
N ALA A 243 -12.56 -31.59 3.37
CA ALA A 243 -13.92 -32.01 3.71
C ALA A 243 -14.07 -33.53 3.53
N ARG A 244 -14.81 -34.19 4.42
CA ARG A 244 -15.11 -35.62 4.33
C ARG A 244 -16.53 -35.84 3.86
N VAL A 245 -16.69 -36.61 2.79
CA VAL A 245 -17.98 -36.90 2.17
C VAL A 245 -18.28 -38.39 2.23
N ARG A 246 -19.49 -38.73 2.66
CA ARG A 246 -19.96 -40.12 2.69
C ARG A 246 -20.53 -40.52 1.35
N LEU A 247 -20.12 -41.69 0.87
CA LEU A 247 -20.57 -42.30 -0.37
C LEU A 247 -21.28 -43.61 -0.05
N ASN A 248 -22.43 -43.85 -0.67
CA ASN A 248 -23.11 -45.13 -0.62
C ASN A 248 -23.26 -45.68 -2.04
N VAL A 249 -22.64 -46.84 -2.28
CA VAL A 249 -22.60 -47.48 -3.60
C VAL A 249 -23.68 -48.56 -3.67
N TYR A 250 -24.60 -48.39 -4.62
CA TYR A 250 -25.69 -49.33 -4.87
C TYR A 250 -25.55 -50.00 -6.24
N ALA A 251 -25.86 -51.29 -6.27
CA ALA A 251 -26.02 -52.05 -7.50
C ALA A 251 -27.40 -51.75 -8.13
N ASN A 252 -27.40 -51.49 -9.43
CA ASN A 252 -28.57 -51.58 -10.31
C ASN A 252 -28.54 -52.92 -11.04
#